data_AF-A0A917YYM1-F1
#
_entry.id   AF-A0A917YYM1-F1
#
_cell.length_a   1.000
_cell.length_b   1.000
_cell.length_c   1.000
_cell.angle_alpha   90.00
_cell.angle_beta   90.00
_cell.angle_gamma   90.00
#
_symmetry.space_group_name_H-M   'P 1'
#
loop_
_entity.id
_entity.type
_entity.pdbx_description
1 polymer ?
#
loop_
_entity_poly.entity_id
_entity_poly.type
_entity_poly.pdbx_seq_one_letter_code
_entity_poly.pdbx_strand_id
1 'polypeptide(L)'
;MAIFRSASGEGQTEVVLTAGNPYGSRMLVVERDEDASVAYLCAPDGTVHGAVWLANHRPAPPVIDLARINSGRPPLMPRTGTTHPEGRRPLGRLAALWFEEGDGVAVYEEDELLAVIPGWADMSRGMPGYARDAVGESPFAWALSEALEGLAPRISNARSYWRWRHGDGAWPSFQQFVMGHLDRVLGPADRYWDASGERLPTVGITERPPREGRDFTVLSTVGMSCQRMPTVEQWLDKPGAYARIELAVATRQDPRDAALLLVWLSQYPWHSVTWLGHGHTAKWYHEPSTFPLGPGYSGVLMLADPSDMPDMSGFGFGGEAVRWLWLSPVTAEELEEQRH
;
A
#
# COMPACT_ATOMS: atom_id res chain seq x y z
N MET A 1 -10.57 -16.97 10.87
CA MET A 1 -10.18 -16.52 9.52
C MET A 1 -11.39 -16.65 8.62
N ALA A 2 -11.92 -15.54 8.11
CA ALA A 2 -12.93 -15.58 7.06
C ALA A 2 -12.19 -15.73 5.72
N ILE A 3 -12.48 -16.80 4.99
CA ILE A 3 -11.91 -17.10 3.67
C ILE A 3 -13.00 -16.80 2.64
N PHE A 4 -12.67 -15.97 1.65
CA PHE A 4 -13.54 -15.73 0.49
C PHE A 4 -13.85 -17.05 -0.22
N ARG A 5 -15.13 -17.31 -0.52
CA ARG A 5 -15.53 -18.50 -1.31
C ARG A 5 -15.78 -18.07 -2.74
N SER A 6 -15.12 -18.73 -3.69
CA SER A 6 -15.53 -18.64 -5.09
C SER A 6 -16.95 -19.19 -5.24
N ALA A 7 -17.79 -18.46 -5.97
CA ALA A 7 -19.20 -18.76 -6.16
C ALA A 7 -19.45 -20.17 -6.73
N SER A 8 -19.77 -21.12 -5.85
CA SER A 8 -20.44 -22.36 -6.23
C SER A 8 -21.10 -22.99 -4.99
N GLY A 9 -22.31 -22.52 -4.68
CA GLY A 9 -23.19 -23.11 -3.68
C GLY A 9 -24.55 -22.43 -3.71
N GLU A 10 -25.62 -23.24 -3.84
CA GLU A 10 -27.00 -22.75 -3.88
C GLU A 10 -27.33 -21.93 -2.61
N GLY A 11 -27.52 -20.62 -2.83
CA GLY A 11 -27.68 -19.60 -1.79
C GLY A 11 -27.26 -18.19 -2.27
N GLN A 12 -27.72 -17.80 -3.48
CA GLN A 12 -27.75 -16.47 -4.13
C GLN A 12 -26.89 -15.31 -3.56
N THR A 13 -25.59 -15.50 -3.34
CA THR A 13 -24.66 -14.37 -3.15
C THR A 13 -23.94 -14.13 -4.47
N GLU A 14 -24.03 -12.92 -5.00
CA GLU A 14 -23.43 -12.46 -6.26
C GLU A 14 -22.31 -11.46 -5.96
N VAL A 15 -21.21 -11.58 -6.71
CA VAL A 15 -20.16 -10.56 -6.71
C VAL A 15 -20.54 -9.48 -7.73
N VAL A 16 -20.83 -8.27 -7.24
CA VAL A 16 -21.29 -7.14 -8.07
C VAL A 16 -20.15 -6.17 -8.43
N LEU A 17 -19.02 -6.24 -7.74
CA LEU A 17 -17.79 -5.53 -8.10
C LEU A 17 -16.57 -6.33 -7.68
N THR A 18 -15.57 -6.40 -8.55
CA THR A 18 -14.21 -6.81 -8.22
C THR A 18 -13.25 -5.77 -8.77
N ALA A 19 -12.37 -5.24 -7.93
CA ALA A 19 -11.37 -4.27 -8.32
C ALA A 19 -10.03 -4.63 -7.66
N GLY A 20 -8.98 -4.89 -8.42
CA GLY A 20 -7.63 -5.05 -7.88
C GLY A 20 -6.95 -3.71 -7.63
N ASN A 21 -6.08 -3.61 -6.64
CA ASN A 21 -5.21 -2.44 -6.49
C ASN A 21 -4.11 -2.45 -7.58
N PRO A 22 -3.53 -1.29 -7.92
CA PRO A 22 -2.51 -1.20 -8.98
C PRO A 22 -1.20 -1.96 -8.69
N TYR A 23 -0.96 -2.34 -7.43
CA TYR A 23 0.21 -3.07 -6.97
C TYR A 23 0.00 -4.60 -6.94
N GLY A 24 -1.25 -5.06 -7.08
CA GLY A 24 -1.59 -6.46 -7.08
C GLY A 24 -1.66 -7.17 -5.72
N SER A 25 -1.58 -6.42 -4.63
CA SER A 25 -1.53 -6.94 -3.26
C SER A 25 -2.87 -6.92 -2.53
N ARG A 26 -3.86 -6.20 -3.06
CA ARG A 26 -5.21 -6.11 -2.51
C ARG A 26 -6.28 -6.14 -3.59
N MET A 27 -7.46 -6.59 -3.20
CA MET A 27 -8.65 -6.66 -4.04
C MET A 27 -9.87 -6.21 -3.25
N LEU A 28 -10.64 -5.28 -3.79
CA LEU A 28 -11.98 -4.97 -3.33
C LEU A 28 -12.94 -5.97 -3.96
N VAL A 29 -13.76 -6.62 -3.14
CA VAL A 29 -14.87 -7.45 -3.58
C VAL A 29 -16.15 -6.91 -2.94
N VAL A 30 -17.16 -6.63 -3.75
CA VAL A 30 -18.50 -6.29 -3.25
C VAL A 30 -19.43 -7.45 -3.53
N GLU A 31 -19.99 -8.00 -2.46
CA GLU A 31 -20.98 -9.08 -2.50
C GLU A 31 -22.36 -8.53 -2.17
N ARG A 32 -23.36 -9.15 -2.80
CA ARG A 32 -24.77 -8.85 -2.58
C ARG A 32 -25.58 -10.14 -2.61
N ASP A 33 -26.56 -10.23 -1.73
CA ASP A 33 -27.70 -11.13 -1.90
C ASP A 33 -29.01 -10.34 -2.00
N GLU A 34 -30.16 -11.02 -2.01
CA GLU A 34 -31.47 -10.35 -2.08
C GLU A 34 -31.73 -9.40 -0.90
N ASP A 35 -31.04 -9.58 0.23
CA ASP A 35 -31.32 -8.91 1.49
C ASP A 35 -30.29 -7.82 1.85
N ALA A 36 -29.02 -7.92 1.44
CA ALA A 36 -27.97 -6.97 1.83
C ALA A 36 -26.77 -6.92 0.86
N SER A 37 -25.99 -5.84 0.96
CA SER A 37 -24.70 -5.65 0.28
C SER A 37 -23.56 -5.36 1.27
N VAL A 38 -22.37 -5.90 0.99
CA VAL A 38 -21.17 -5.79 1.82
C VAL A 38 -19.93 -5.70 0.95
N ALA A 39 -18.93 -4.92 1.37
CA ALA A 39 -17.63 -4.84 0.72
C ALA A 39 -16.55 -5.49 1.58
N TYR A 40 -15.63 -6.18 0.93
CA TYR A 40 -14.47 -6.83 1.51
C TYR A 40 -13.19 -6.32 0.86
N LEU A 41 -12.19 -6.05 1.69
CA LEU A 41 -10.82 -5.83 1.26
C LEU A 41 -10.04 -7.12 1.48
N CYS A 42 -9.69 -7.78 0.39
CA CYS A 42 -9.07 -9.10 0.38
C CYS A 42 -7.60 -9.04 -0.08
N ALA A 43 -6.79 -9.98 0.39
CA ALA A 43 -5.55 -10.36 -0.27
C ALA A 43 -5.83 -11.26 -1.50
N PRO A 44 -4.85 -11.47 -2.40
CA PRO A 44 -5.03 -12.28 -3.60
C PRO A 44 -5.40 -13.75 -3.33
N ASP A 45 -5.07 -14.27 -2.14
CA ASP A 45 -5.41 -15.62 -1.69
C ASP A 45 -6.83 -15.74 -1.13
N GLY A 46 -7.59 -14.63 -1.09
CA GLY A 46 -8.95 -14.57 -0.54
C GLY A 46 -9.02 -14.28 0.96
N THR A 47 -7.89 -14.02 1.64
CA THR A 47 -7.88 -13.61 3.04
C THR A 47 -8.50 -12.22 3.19
N VAL A 48 -9.53 -12.09 4.05
CA VAL A 48 -10.20 -10.81 4.31
C VAL A 48 -9.42 -10.01 5.36
N HIS A 49 -8.99 -8.80 5.00
CA HIS A 49 -8.30 -7.86 5.89
C HIS A 49 -9.25 -6.79 6.45
N GLY A 50 -10.22 -6.35 5.66
CA GLY A 50 -11.22 -5.38 6.09
C GLY A 50 -12.59 -5.68 5.49
N ALA A 51 -13.65 -5.25 6.16
CA ALA A 51 -15.01 -5.37 5.64
C ALA A 51 -15.84 -4.16 6.06
N VAL A 52 -16.87 -3.86 5.27
CA VAL A 52 -17.84 -2.81 5.58
C VAL A 52 -19.21 -3.15 5.02
N TRP A 53 -20.24 -3.05 5.85
CA TRP A 53 -21.62 -3.13 5.41
C TRP A 53 -21.97 -1.91 4.53
N LEU A 54 -22.69 -2.14 3.43
CA LEU A 54 -23.06 -1.07 2.50
C LEU A 54 -24.55 -0.72 2.57
N ALA A 55 -25.42 -1.73 2.60
CA ALA A 55 -26.86 -1.53 2.55
C ALA A 55 -27.65 -2.77 3.00
N ASN A 56 -28.84 -2.52 3.56
CA ASN A 56 -29.92 -3.51 3.65
C ASN A 56 -30.88 -3.26 2.48
N HIS A 57 -31.33 -4.33 1.83
CA HIS A 57 -32.34 -4.33 0.76
C HIS A 57 -33.74 -4.72 1.23
N ARG A 58 -33.87 -4.93 2.54
CA ARG A 58 -35.10 -5.26 3.25
C ARG A 58 -35.20 -4.50 4.57
N PRO A 59 -36.35 -4.52 5.24
CA PRO A 59 -36.49 -3.95 6.58
C PRO A 59 -35.43 -4.49 7.54
N ALA A 60 -34.77 -3.55 8.22
CA ALA A 60 -33.70 -3.81 9.17
C ALA A 60 -34.23 -4.60 10.37
N PRO A 61 -33.54 -5.68 10.80
CA PRO A 61 -33.94 -6.43 11.98
C PRO A 61 -33.77 -5.58 13.25
N PRO A 62 -34.46 -5.94 14.34
CA PRO A 62 -34.30 -5.23 15.62
C PRO A 62 -32.94 -5.52 16.27
N VAL A 63 -32.32 -6.66 15.96
CA VAL A 63 -31.04 -7.11 16.54
C VAL A 63 -30.18 -7.81 15.46
N ILE A 64 -28.93 -8.06 15.78
CA ILE A 64 -28.00 -8.80 14.91
C ILE A 64 -28.49 -10.25 14.72
N ASP A 65 -28.57 -10.68 13.46
CA ASP A 65 -28.86 -12.06 13.10
C ASP A 65 -27.55 -12.88 13.00
N LEU A 66 -27.19 -13.54 14.09
CA LEU A 66 -25.99 -14.38 14.16
C LEU A 66 -26.09 -15.62 13.25
N ALA A 67 -27.29 -16.16 13.01
CA ALA A 67 -27.45 -17.33 12.15
C ALA A 67 -27.10 -16.98 10.69
N ARG A 68 -27.50 -15.79 10.25
CA ARG A 68 -27.11 -15.24 8.94
C ARG A 68 -25.60 -15.05 8.80
N ILE A 69 -24.95 -14.48 9.81
CA ILE A 69 -23.49 -14.30 9.80
C ILE A 69 -22.77 -15.65 9.77
N ASN A 70 -23.18 -16.60 10.61
CA ASN A 70 -22.56 -17.93 10.70
C ASN A 70 -22.79 -18.78 9.43
N SER A 71 -23.78 -18.45 8.61
CA SER A 71 -23.99 -19.06 7.29
C SER A 71 -23.19 -18.37 6.17
N GLY A 72 -22.40 -17.34 6.49
CA GLY A 72 -21.53 -16.66 5.54
C GLY A 72 -22.25 -15.70 4.60
N ARG A 73 -23.49 -15.29 4.92
CA ARG A 73 -24.26 -14.33 4.12
C ARG A 73 -23.91 -12.89 4.50
N PRO A 74 -24.04 -11.91 3.57
CA PRO A 74 -23.89 -10.49 3.89
C PRO A 74 -24.72 -10.08 5.12
N PRO A 75 -24.14 -9.45 6.16
CA PRO A 75 -24.87 -9.12 7.38
C PRO A 75 -25.96 -8.07 7.13
N LEU A 76 -27.04 -8.14 7.92
CA LEU A 76 -28.05 -7.08 7.98
C LEU A 76 -27.72 -6.14 9.13
N MET A 77 -27.66 -4.83 8.85
CA MET A 77 -27.53 -3.81 9.89
C MET A 77 -28.82 -3.72 10.70
N PRO A 78 -28.79 -3.71 12.05
CA PRO A 78 -29.98 -3.49 12.86
C PRO A 78 -30.60 -2.11 12.64
N ARG A 79 -31.89 -1.96 12.97
CA ARG A 79 -32.66 -0.71 12.76
C ARG A 79 -31.99 0.55 13.32
N THR A 80 -31.30 0.44 14.46
CA THR A 80 -30.62 1.56 15.11
C THR A 80 -29.30 1.95 14.45
N GLY A 81 -28.71 1.07 13.63
CA GLY A 81 -27.40 1.25 13.00
C GLY A 81 -27.46 1.73 11.56
N THR A 82 -28.64 2.06 11.02
CA THR A 82 -28.79 2.52 9.64
C THR A 82 -29.75 3.68 9.48
N THR A 83 -29.46 4.56 8.53
CA THR A 83 -30.35 5.64 8.07
C THR A 83 -31.53 5.13 7.23
N HIS A 84 -31.52 3.87 6.79
CA HIS A 84 -32.55 3.23 5.97
C HIS A 84 -33.19 2.01 6.68
N PRO A 85 -33.99 2.22 7.74
CA PRO A 85 -34.54 1.13 8.55
C PRO A 85 -35.55 0.24 7.81
N GLU A 86 -36.17 0.74 6.74
CA GLU A 86 -37.06 -0.04 5.87
C GLU A 86 -36.32 -0.74 4.72
N GLY A 87 -34.98 -0.59 4.67
CA GLY A 87 -34.16 -1.00 3.55
C GLY A 87 -34.14 0.03 2.42
N ARG A 88 -33.24 -0.18 1.46
CA ARG A 88 -33.13 0.61 0.22
C ARG A 88 -33.03 -0.29 -0.99
N ARG A 89 -33.33 0.26 -2.17
CA ARG A 89 -33.13 -0.46 -3.45
C ARG A 89 -31.70 -1.02 -3.56
N PRO A 90 -31.49 -2.09 -4.35
CA PRO A 90 -30.15 -2.56 -4.69
C PRO A 90 -29.24 -1.42 -5.15
N LEU A 91 -27.95 -1.51 -4.80
CA LEU A 91 -26.96 -0.50 -5.15
C LEU A 91 -26.87 -0.31 -6.67
N GLY A 92 -26.65 0.94 -7.10
CA GLY A 92 -26.40 1.30 -8.49
C GLY A 92 -25.02 0.87 -8.98
N ARG A 93 -24.50 1.56 -9.99
CA ARG A 93 -23.14 1.29 -10.52
C ARG A 93 -22.09 1.63 -9.48
N LEU A 94 -21.23 0.66 -9.19
CA LEU A 94 -20.15 0.80 -8.21
C LEU A 94 -18.80 1.09 -8.88
N ALA A 95 -17.98 1.88 -8.21
CA ALA A 95 -16.60 2.14 -8.61
C ALA A 95 -15.66 2.18 -7.39
N ALA A 96 -14.41 1.77 -7.59
CA ALA A 96 -13.37 1.80 -6.58
C ALA A 96 -12.40 2.98 -6.81
N LEU A 97 -12.00 3.63 -5.74
CA LEU A 97 -10.88 4.57 -5.69
C LEU A 97 -9.89 4.08 -4.63
N TRP A 98 -8.78 3.49 -5.08
CA TRP A 98 -7.70 3.07 -4.19
C TRP A 98 -6.98 4.28 -3.59
N PHE A 99 -6.57 4.19 -2.33
CA PHE A 99 -5.60 5.13 -1.77
C PHE A 99 -4.25 4.95 -2.44
N GLU A 100 -3.39 5.98 -2.36
CA GLU A 100 -2.10 6.00 -3.03
C GLU A 100 -1.21 4.83 -2.58
N GLU A 101 -1.24 4.51 -1.30
CA GLU A 101 -0.57 3.38 -0.67
C GLU A 101 -1.08 2.03 -1.20
N GLY A 102 -2.32 1.97 -1.68
CA GLY A 102 -2.96 0.75 -2.19
C GLY A 102 -3.44 -0.23 -1.12
N ASP A 103 -3.38 0.13 0.16
CA ASP A 103 -3.86 -0.67 1.28
C ASP A 103 -5.23 -0.24 1.81
N GLY A 104 -5.76 0.89 1.35
CA GLY A 104 -7.14 1.34 1.60
C GLY A 104 -7.90 1.68 0.31
N VAL A 105 -9.23 1.67 0.39
CA VAL A 105 -10.11 1.89 -0.77
C VAL A 105 -11.40 2.63 -0.38
N ALA A 106 -11.78 3.59 -1.22
CA ALA A 106 -13.10 4.22 -1.19
C ALA A 106 -14.00 3.59 -2.27
N VAL A 107 -15.27 3.37 -1.93
CA VAL A 107 -16.30 2.82 -2.80
C VAL A 107 -17.29 3.91 -3.13
N TYR A 108 -17.62 4.04 -4.42
CA TYR A 108 -18.58 5.00 -4.93
C TYR A 108 -19.79 4.28 -5.52
N GLU A 109 -20.98 4.87 -5.34
CA GLU A 109 -22.21 4.51 -6.05
C GLU A 109 -22.63 5.72 -6.89
N GLU A 110 -22.66 5.58 -8.22
CA GLU A 110 -23.04 6.68 -9.14
C GLU A 110 -22.33 8.01 -8.84
N ASP A 111 -21.02 7.97 -8.61
CA ASP A 111 -20.14 9.10 -8.27
C ASP A 111 -20.30 9.70 -6.86
N GLU A 112 -21.22 9.17 -6.04
CA GLU A 112 -21.32 9.52 -4.62
C GLU A 112 -20.52 8.56 -3.74
N LEU A 113 -19.82 9.10 -2.73
CA LEU A 113 -19.05 8.29 -1.80
C LEU A 113 -19.99 7.41 -0.96
N LEU A 114 -19.86 6.10 -1.10
CA LEU A 114 -20.67 5.10 -0.42
C LEU A 114 -19.99 4.57 0.84
N ALA A 115 -18.71 4.23 0.75
CA ALA A 115 -17.97 3.63 1.87
C ALA A 115 -16.46 3.82 1.74
N VAL A 116 -15.73 3.60 2.84
CA VAL A 116 -14.27 3.60 2.89
C VAL A 116 -13.80 2.43 3.76
N ILE A 117 -12.93 1.58 3.21
CA ILE A 117 -12.16 0.60 3.98
C ILE A 117 -10.72 1.13 4.05
N PRO A 118 -10.29 1.74 5.16
CA PRO A 118 -8.93 2.25 5.30
C PRO A 118 -7.91 1.11 5.49
N GLY A 119 -6.62 1.40 5.32
CA GLY A 119 -5.54 0.42 5.50
C GLY A 119 -5.39 -0.09 6.94
N TRP A 120 -5.95 0.61 7.92
CA TRP A 120 -6.00 0.19 9.33
C TRP A 120 -7.30 -0.51 9.73
N ALA A 121 -8.19 -0.81 8.78
CA ALA A 121 -9.35 -1.64 9.07
C ALA A 121 -8.89 -3.03 9.53
N ASP A 122 -9.45 -3.51 10.63
CA ASP A 122 -9.08 -4.78 11.25
C ASP A 122 -10.32 -5.42 11.89
N MET A 123 -10.89 -6.40 11.19
CA MET A 123 -12.06 -7.13 11.66
C MET A 123 -11.80 -7.91 12.95
N SER A 124 -10.55 -8.31 13.22
CA SER A 124 -10.19 -9.03 14.45
C SER A 124 -10.19 -8.12 15.68
N ARG A 125 -9.99 -6.81 15.48
CA ARG A 125 -10.04 -5.77 16.51
C ARG A 125 -11.37 -5.03 16.58
N GLY A 126 -12.36 -5.45 15.78
CA GLY A 126 -13.66 -4.78 15.72
C GLY A 126 -13.62 -3.40 15.07
N MET A 127 -12.67 -3.19 14.14
CA MET A 127 -12.49 -1.94 13.41
C MET A 127 -12.92 -2.13 11.94
N PRO A 128 -14.23 -2.10 11.63
CA PRO A 128 -14.72 -2.20 10.26
C PRO A 128 -14.40 -0.93 9.46
N GLY A 129 -14.77 -0.93 8.18
CA GLY A 129 -14.80 0.28 7.39
C GLY A 129 -15.95 1.22 7.76
N TYR A 130 -16.00 2.35 7.06
CA TYR A 130 -16.98 3.41 7.23
C TYR A 130 -17.99 3.40 6.10
N ALA A 131 -19.29 3.54 6.41
CA ALA A 131 -20.36 3.55 5.41
C ALA A 131 -21.23 4.80 5.52
N ARG A 132 -21.65 5.33 4.37
CA ARG A 132 -22.53 6.51 4.24
C ARG A 132 -23.83 6.33 5.02
N ASP A 133 -24.41 5.14 4.94
CA ASP A 133 -25.75 4.87 5.45
C ASP A 133 -25.74 4.22 6.86
N ALA A 134 -24.57 4.12 7.49
CA ALA A 134 -24.40 3.64 8.86
C ALA A 134 -24.64 4.76 9.89
N VAL A 135 -25.13 4.39 11.06
CA VAL A 135 -25.38 5.30 12.20
C VAL A 135 -24.54 4.85 13.39
N GLY A 136 -23.75 5.78 13.93
CA GLY A 136 -22.80 5.51 15.02
C GLY A 136 -21.80 4.39 14.68
N GLU A 137 -21.42 3.64 15.71
CA GLU A 137 -20.49 2.51 15.58
C GLU A 137 -21.23 1.18 15.74
N SER A 138 -20.94 0.24 14.84
CA SER A 138 -21.41 -1.15 14.91
C SER A 138 -20.28 -2.10 14.53
N PRO A 139 -20.42 -3.42 14.78
CA PRO A 139 -19.46 -4.42 14.30
C PRO A 139 -19.36 -4.53 12.76
N PHE A 140 -20.31 -3.98 12.00
CA PHE A 140 -20.35 -4.14 10.53
C PHE A 140 -19.88 -2.90 9.76
N ALA A 141 -20.08 -1.71 10.33
CA ALA A 141 -19.66 -0.45 9.77
C ALA A 141 -19.71 0.65 10.84
N TRP A 142 -18.84 1.63 10.69
CA TRP A 142 -18.93 2.90 11.41
C TRP A 142 -19.53 3.99 10.50
N ALA A 143 -20.17 4.99 11.10
CA ALA A 143 -20.78 6.09 10.36
C ALA A 143 -19.71 6.91 9.63
N LEU A 144 -19.79 6.96 8.30
CA LEU A 144 -18.85 7.74 7.49
C LEU A 144 -18.93 9.24 7.80
N SER A 145 -20.11 9.75 8.15
CA SER A 145 -20.29 11.16 8.50
C SER A 145 -19.41 11.61 9.67
N GLU A 146 -19.11 10.72 10.61
CA GLU A 146 -18.30 11.03 11.80
C GLU A 146 -16.80 11.03 11.50
N ALA A 147 -16.36 10.30 10.48
CA ALA A 147 -14.96 10.20 10.06
C ALA A 147 -14.62 11.04 8.80
N LEU A 148 -15.63 11.64 8.16
CA LEU A 148 -15.45 12.29 6.86
C LEU A 148 -14.46 13.45 6.90
N GLU A 149 -14.40 14.21 8.01
CA GLU A 149 -13.43 15.31 8.17
C GLU A 149 -11.98 14.82 8.01
N GLY A 150 -11.65 13.66 8.61
CA GLY A 150 -10.32 13.06 8.51
C GLY A 150 -10.09 12.28 7.21
N LEU A 151 -11.13 11.67 6.63
CA LEU A 151 -11.02 10.84 5.42
C LEU A 151 -11.07 11.66 4.12
N ALA A 152 -11.80 12.78 4.08
CA ALA A 152 -11.98 13.58 2.86
C ALA A 152 -10.65 14.05 2.24
N PRO A 153 -9.65 14.55 3.00
CA PRO A 153 -8.34 14.89 2.44
C PRO A 153 -7.66 13.69 1.77
N ARG A 154 -7.76 12.49 2.37
CA ARG A 154 -7.15 11.27 1.84
C ARG A 154 -7.77 10.84 0.52
N ILE A 155 -9.10 10.89 0.45
CA ILE A 155 -9.87 10.58 -0.76
C ILE A 155 -9.54 11.58 -1.88
N SER A 156 -9.45 12.87 -1.55
CA SER A 156 -9.07 13.92 -2.50
C SER A 156 -7.63 13.74 -3.02
N ASN A 157 -6.70 13.42 -2.13
CA ASN A 157 -5.31 13.15 -2.45
C ASN A 157 -5.19 11.92 -3.37
N ALA A 158 -5.86 10.82 -3.03
CA ALA A 158 -5.89 9.61 -3.86
C ALA A 158 -6.41 9.89 -5.28
N ARG A 159 -7.51 10.65 -5.41
CA ARG A 159 -8.05 11.04 -6.71
C ARG A 159 -7.07 11.88 -7.51
N SER A 160 -6.43 12.86 -6.86
CA SER A 160 -5.45 13.74 -7.50
C SER A 160 -4.20 12.96 -7.92
N TYR A 161 -3.75 12.06 -7.06
CA TYR A 161 -2.63 11.15 -7.31
C TYR A 161 -2.86 10.29 -8.54
N TRP A 162 -3.97 9.54 -8.60
CA TRP A 162 -4.24 8.65 -9.73
C TRP A 162 -4.49 9.42 -11.03
N ARG A 163 -5.11 10.60 -10.96
CA ARG A 163 -5.22 11.48 -12.14
C ARG A 163 -3.85 11.90 -12.67
N TRP A 164 -2.94 12.30 -11.79
CA TRP A 164 -1.57 12.61 -12.18
C TRP A 164 -0.87 11.35 -12.71
N ARG A 165 -0.94 10.22 -12.00
CA ARG A 165 -0.23 8.99 -12.32
C ARG A 165 -0.61 8.42 -13.69
N HIS A 166 -1.89 8.54 -14.07
CA HIS A 166 -2.39 8.14 -15.38
C HIS A 166 -2.29 9.22 -16.45
N GLY A 167 -1.84 10.43 -16.10
CA GLY A 167 -1.64 11.52 -17.05
C GLY A 167 -0.43 11.28 -17.96
N ASP A 168 -0.55 11.75 -19.20
CA ASP A 168 0.55 11.70 -20.16
C ASP A 168 1.78 12.44 -19.63
N GLY A 169 2.96 11.80 -19.74
CA GLY A 169 4.22 12.41 -19.32
C GLY A 169 4.46 12.46 -17.80
N ALA A 170 3.58 11.88 -16.97
CA ALA A 170 3.75 11.86 -15.51
C ALA A 170 5.08 11.22 -15.09
N TRP A 171 5.39 10.04 -15.64
CA TRP A 171 6.63 9.32 -15.36
C TRP A 171 7.88 10.06 -15.90
N PRO A 172 7.97 10.43 -17.19
CA PRO A 172 9.11 11.21 -17.70
C PRO A 172 9.39 12.49 -16.90
N SER A 173 8.33 13.19 -16.48
CA SER A 173 8.47 14.42 -15.68
C SER A 173 9.06 14.14 -14.29
N PHE A 174 8.56 13.10 -13.62
CA PHE A 174 9.12 12.67 -12.33
C PHE A 174 10.58 12.23 -12.48
N GLN A 175 10.87 11.39 -13.47
CA GLN A 175 12.21 10.87 -13.75
C GLN A 175 13.20 12.03 -13.99
N GLN A 176 12.81 13.04 -14.78
CA GLN A 176 13.64 14.22 -15.00
C GLN A 176 13.96 14.96 -13.68
N PHE A 177 12.96 15.13 -12.81
CA PHE A 177 13.12 15.87 -11.56
C PHE A 177 14.08 15.18 -10.59
N VAL A 178 13.92 13.86 -10.40
CA VAL A 178 14.80 13.08 -9.51
C VAL A 178 16.20 12.89 -10.09
N MET A 179 16.33 12.72 -11.40
CA MET A 179 17.65 12.65 -12.04
C MET A 179 18.41 13.97 -11.90
N GLY A 180 17.74 15.12 -12.10
CA GLY A 180 18.37 16.43 -11.88
C GLY A 180 18.78 16.69 -10.43
N HIS A 181 18.06 16.12 -9.45
CA HIS A 181 18.49 16.12 -8.05
C HIS A 181 19.75 15.28 -7.84
N LEU A 182 19.74 14.04 -8.30
CA LEU A 182 20.88 13.12 -8.17
C LEU A 182 22.12 13.61 -8.93
N ASP A 183 21.96 14.26 -10.08
CA ASP A 183 23.06 14.91 -10.82
C ASP A 183 23.77 15.94 -9.96
N ARG A 184 23.02 16.76 -9.22
CA ARG A 184 23.54 17.83 -8.36
C ARG A 184 24.31 17.28 -7.16
N VAL A 185 23.80 16.20 -6.57
CA VAL A 185 24.34 15.62 -5.33
C VAL A 185 25.49 14.63 -5.61
N LEU A 186 25.33 13.77 -6.61
CA LEU A 186 26.24 12.64 -6.86
C LEU A 186 27.14 12.84 -8.10
N GLY A 187 26.89 13.86 -8.92
CA GLY A 187 27.49 14.00 -10.26
C GLY A 187 26.74 13.18 -11.31
N PRO A 188 27.15 13.18 -12.59
CA PRO A 188 26.39 12.61 -13.72
C PRO A 188 26.20 11.09 -13.66
N ALA A 189 25.16 10.60 -14.37
CA ALA A 189 24.83 9.17 -14.44
C ALA A 189 25.65 8.49 -15.54
N ASP A 190 25.99 7.21 -15.31
CA ASP A 190 26.57 6.34 -16.35
C ASP A 190 25.50 5.44 -16.95
N ARG A 191 24.84 4.63 -16.10
CA ARG A 191 23.81 3.67 -16.53
C ARG A 191 22.46 3.93 -15.88
N TYR A 192 21.43 3.47 -16.57
CA TYR A 192 20.06 3.41 -16.08
C TYR A 192 19.45 2.07 -16.48
N TRP A 193 18.84 1.37 -15.53
CA TRP A 193 18.11 0.13 -15.78
C TRP A 193 16.65 0.30 -15.42
N ASP A 194 15.77 -0.31 -16.19
CA ASP A 194 14.38 -0.49 -15.79
C ASP A 194 14.30 -1.69 -14.83
N ALA A 195 13.77 -1.45 -13.64
CA ALA A 195 13.52 -2.44 -12.60
C ALA A 195 12.02 -2.62 -12.33
N SER A 196 11.17 -2.09 -13.21
CA SER A 196 9.72 -2.19 -13.12
C SER A 196 9.25 -3.61 -13.45
N GLY A 197 8.24 -4.07 -12.72
CA GLY A 197 7.48 -5.28 -13.08
C GLY A 197 6.31 -4.95 -14.00
N GLU A 198 5.40 -5.91 -14.17
CA GLU A 198 4.13 -5.71 -14.87
C GLU A 198 3.16 -4.78 -14.12
N ARG A 199 3.38 -4.60 -12.81
CA ARG A 199 2.54 -3.83 -11.89
C ARG A 199 3.30 -2.64 -11.34
N LEU A 200 2.57 -1.72 -10.72
CA LEU A 200 3.21 -0.66 -9.96
C LEU A 200 3.97 -1.24 -8.75
N PRO A 201 5.00 -0.54 -8.25
CA PRO A 201 5.52 0.75 -8.73
C PRO A 201 6.36 0.64 -10.01
N THR A 202 6.42 1.74 -10.79
CA THR A 202 7.44 1.89 -11.84
C THR A 202 8.74 2.28 -11.14
N VAL A 203 9.80 1.54 -11.38
CA VAL A 203 11.10 1.77 -10.73
C VAL A 203 12.20 1.65 -11.77
N GLY A 204 13.13 2.60 -11.77
CA GLY A 204 14.43 2.44 -12.40
C GLY A 204 15.55 2.41 -11.37
N ILE A 205 16.74 2.04 -11.83
CA ILE A 205 17.97 2.07 -11.05
C ILE A 205 18.98 2.92 -11.83
N THR A 206 19.60 3.89 -11.17
CA THR A 206 20.66 4.72 -11.78
C THR A 206 22.02 4.41 -11.16
N GLU A 207 23.05 4.36 -12.01
CA GLU A 207 24.45 4.19 -11.64
C GLU A 207 25.19 5.54 -11.65
N ARG A 208 25.87 5.86 -10.56
CA ARG A 208 26.72 7.05 -10.39
C ARG A 208 28.16 6.61 -10.10
N PRO A 209 29.07 6.59 -11.09
CA PRO A 209 30.40 6.01 -10.96
C PRO A 209 31.32 6.82 -10.02
N PRO A 210 32.44 6.25 -9.54
CA PRO A 210 33.40 6.96 -8.69
C PRO A 210 33.83 8.29 -9.31
N ARG A 211 34.08 9.29 -8.46
CA ARG A 211 34.53 10.63 -8.86
C ARG A 211 35.50 11.19 -7.85
N GLU A 212 36.08 12.35 -8.15
CA GLU A 212 36.93 13.06 -7.19
C GLU A 212 36.23 13.23 -5.84
N GLY A 213 36.87 12.75 -4.76
CA GLY A 213 36.31 12.76 -3.40
C GLY A 213 35.39 11.58 -3.05
N ARG A 214 35.13 10.64 -3.98
CA ARG A 214 34.31 9.43 -3.74
C ARG A 214 34.82 8.26 -4.57
N ASP A 215 35.43 7.27 -3.93
CA ASP A 215 36.09 6.12 -4.55
C ASP A 215 35.18 4.90 -4.78
N PHE A 216 33.86 5.06 -4.66
CA PHE A 216 32.87 4.01 -4.85
C PHE A 216 31.73 4.44 -5.78
N THR A 217 31.08 3.45 -6.41
CA THR A 217 29.85 3.64 -7.18
C THR A 217 28.66 3.74 -6.24
N VAL A 218 27.71 4.64 -6.53
CA VAL A 218 26.40 4.65 -5.89
C VAL A 218 25.34 4.22 -6.90
N LEU A 219 24.52 3.27 -6.48
CA LEU A 219 23.30 2.88 -7.16
C LEU A 219 22.13 3.40 -6.34
N SER A 220 21.09 3.90 -7.01
CA SER A 220 19.87 4.31 -6.34
C SER A 220 18.64 4.01 -7.18
N THR A 221 17.54 3.68 -6.50
CA THR A 221 16.24 3.59 -7.15
C THR A 221 15.74 4.98 -7.58
N VAL A 222 14.92 4.97 -8.61
CA VAL A 222 14.17 6.11 -9.12
C VAL A 222 12.74 5.63 -9.26
N GLY A 223 11.80 6.20 -8.51
CA GLY A 223 10.38 5.95 -8.69
C GLY A 223 9.70 5.26 -7.52
N MET A 224 10.42 4.76 -6.51
CA MET A 224 9.76 4.27 -5.29
C MET A 224 8.99 5.39 -4.60
N SER A 225 9.54 6.60 -4.62
CA SER A 225 8.94 7.78 -3.99
C SER A 225 7.77 8.40 -4.78
N CYS A 226 7.49 7.91 -6.00
CA CYS A 226 6.29 8.28 -6.77
C CYS A 226 5.00 7.88 -6.07
N GLN A 227 5.04 6.98 -5.10
CA GLN A 227 3.89 6.57 -4.31
C GLN A 227 4.28 6.50 -2.83
N ARG A 228 3.30 6.66 -1.95
CA ARG A 228 3.46 6.44 -0.52
C ARG A 228 3.55 4.94 -0.23
N MET A 229 4.37 4.55 0.73
CA MET A 229 4.44 3.17 1.21
C MET A 229 3.23 2.83 2.08
N PRO A 230 2.71 1.59 2.00
CA PRO A 230 1.62 1.11 2.85
C PRO A 230 1.92 1.16 4.34
N THR A 231 0.87 1.20 5.17
CA THR A 231 0.90 0.97 6.63
C THR A 231 1.71 1.94 7.49
N VAL A 232 2.50 2.85 6.92
CA VAL A 232 3.39 3.78 7.66
C VAL A 232 2.66 4.52 8.78
N GLU A 233 1.43 4.93 8.52
CA GLU A 233 0.58 5.68 9.44
C GLU A 233 0.07 4.90 10.65
N GLN A 234 0.12 3.58 10.61
CA GLN A 234 -0.24 2.75 11.76
C GLN A 234 0.88 2.74 12.81
N TRP A 235 2.08 3.16 12.40
CA TRP A 235 3.29 3.10 13.23
C TRP A 235 3.82 4.48 13.62
N LEU A 236 3.48 5.53 12.88
CA LEU A 236 4.07 6.86 13.04
C LEU A 236 3.02 7.97 13.05
N ASP A 237 3.13 8.89 14.03
CA ASP A 237 2.24 10.06 14.16
C ASP A 237 2.35 11.05 12.99
N LYS A 238 3.52 11.09 12.33
CA LYS A 238 3.81 11.98 11.20
C LYS A 238 4.22 11.16 9.97
N PRO A 239 3.30 10.41 9.34
CA PRO A 239 3.63 9.47 8.29
C PRO A 239 4.25 10.16 7.06
N GLY A 240 3.90 11.41 6.77
CA GLY A 240 4.42 12.13 5.60
C GLY A 240 5.95 12.35 5.60
N ALA A 241 6.61 12.27 6.76
CA ALA A 241 8.06 12.32 6.83
C ALA A 241 8.75 10.98 6.48
N TYR A 242 7.98 9.90 6.34
CA TYR A 242 8.49 8.53 6.16
C TYR A 242 7.79 7.76 5.04
N ALA A 243 6.70 8.31 4.49
CA ALA A 243 5.87 7.63 3.51
C ALA A 243 6.54 7.48 2.14
N ARG A 244 7.53 8.31 1.81
CA ARG A 244 8.20 8.30 0.50
C ARG A 244 9.69 8.04 0.68
N ILE A 245 10.15 6.93 0.11
CA ILE A 245 11.56 6.57 0.14
C ILE A 245 12.08 6.20 -1.24
N GLU A 246 13.38 6.34 -1.41
CA GLU A 246 14.17 5.64 -2.42
C GLU A 246 15.20 4.77 -1.68
N LEU A 247 15.79 3.80 -2.37
CA LEU A 247 16.86 2.97 -1.87
C LEU A 247 18.19 3.39 -2.50
N ALA A 248 19.28 3.19 -1.78
CA ALA A 248 20.64 3.38 -2.28
C ALA A 248 21.59 2.29 -1.78
N VAL A 249 22.60 1.99 -2.58
CA VAL A 249 23.70 1.10 -2.17
C VAL A 249 25.01 1.63 -2.75
N ALA A 250 26.06 1.61 -1.92
CA ALA A 250 27.43 1.92 -2.34
C ALA A 250 28.20 0.63 -2.60
N THR A 251 29.00 0.59 -3.67
CA THR A 251 29.82 -0.58 -3.99
C THR A 251 31.15 -0.20 -4.65
N ARG A 252 32.19 -0.98 -4.33
CA ARG A 252 33.46 -1.02 -5.06
C ARG A 252 33.59 -2.27 -5.96
N GLN A 253 32.59 -3.14 -5.93
CA GLN A 253 32.47 -4.34 -6.77
C GLN A 253 31.72 -4.00 -8.08
N ASP A 254 31.35 -5.01 -8.88
CA ASP A 254 30.52 -4.78 -10.06
C ASP A 254 29.15 -4.20 -9.64
N PRO A 255 28.77 -3.01 -10.16
CA PRO A 255 27.47 -2.40 -9.86
C PRO A 255 26.27 -3.27 -10.24
N ARG A 256 26.42 -4.20 -11.20
CA ARG A 256 25.33 -5.09 -11.63
C ARG A 256 24.90 -6.05 -10.53
N ASP A 257 25.85 -6.52 -9.71
CA ASP A 257 25.54 -7.42 -8.60
C ASP A 257 24.83 -6.65 -7.49
N ALA A 258 25.35 -5.46 -7.13
CA ALA A 258 24.73 -4.59 -6.15
C ALA A 258 23.30 -4.15 -6.53
N ALA A 259 23.02 -3.98 -7.83
CA ALA A 259 21.69 -3.62 -8.33
C ALA A 259 20.62 -4.68 -8.00
N LEU A 260 20.99 -5.95 -7.80
CA LEU A 260 20.06 -7.02 -7.43
C LEU A 260 19.39 -6.76 -6.06
N LEU A 261 20.06 -6.07 -5.14
CA LEU A 261 19.47 -5.67 -3.85
C LEU A 261 18.33 -4.65 -4.06
N LEU A 262 18.52 -3.72 -5.00
CA LEU A 262 17.50 -2.72 -5.33
C LEU A 262 16.33 -3.36 -6.09
N VAL A 263 16.60 -4.27 -7.02
CA VAL A 263 15.55 -5.05 -7.71
C VAL A 263 14.71 -5.83 -6.68
N TRP A 264 15.36 -6.47 -5.72
CA TRP A 264 14.68 -7.25 -4.69
C TRP A 264 13.74 -6.40 -3.81
N LEU A 265 14.19 -5.25 -3.33
CA LEU A 265 13.45 -4.47 -2.33
C LEU A 265 12.56 -3.38 -2.92
N SER A 266 12.78 -2.95 -4.16
CA SER A 266 12.14 -1.75 -4.69
C SER A 266 10.64 -1.85 -4.91
N GLN A 267 10.10 -3.06 -5.07
CA GLN A 267 8.66 -3.28 -5.21
C GLN A 267 8.04 -3.91 -3.97
N TYR A 268 8.88 -4.40 -3.04
CA TYR A 268 8.49 -5.17 -1.87
C TYR A 268 7.44 -4.48 -0.98
N PRO A 269 7.53 -3.17 -0.64
CA PRO A 269 6.58 -2.51 0.26
C PRO A 269 5.13 -2.67 -0.20
N TRP A 270 4.86 -2.47 -1.48
CA TRP A 270 3.51 -2.51 -2.04
C TRP A 270 3.00 -3.93 -2.27
N HIS A 271 3.88 -4.86 -2.63
CA HIS A 271 3.52 -6.27 -2.82
C HIS A 271 3.20 -6.96 -1.48
N SER A 272 3.95 -6.64 -0.43
CA SER A 272 3.80 -7.24 0.90
C SER A 272 2.96 -6.39 1.86
N VAL A 273 2.48 -5.22 1.41
CA VAL A 273 1.69 -4.27 2.22
C VAL A 273 2.40 -3.95 3.53
N THR A 274 3.59 -3.39 3.39
CA THR A 274 4.51 -3.04 4.46
C THR A 274 5.28 -1.77 4.10
N TRP A 275 6.17 -1.32 4.99
CA TRP A 275 7.03 -0.17 4.76
C TRP A 275 8.48 -0.44 5.16
N LEU A 276 9.39 0.31 4.54
CA LEU A 276 10.81 0.28 4.82
C LEU A 276 11.20 1.56 5.56
N GLY A 277 11.98 1.41 6.62
CA GLY A 277 12.34 2.50 7.53
C GLY A 277 13.79 2.44 7.94
N HIS A 278 14.28 3.54 8.50
CA HIS A 278 15.58 3.54 9.16
C HIS A 278 15.59 2.52 10.30
N GLY A 279 16.67 1.73 10.39
CA GLY A 279 16.83 0.67 11.37
C GLY A 279 16.16 -0.65 10.98
N HIS A 280 15.31 -0.68 9.95
CA HIS A 280 14.72 -1.93 9.48
C HIS A 280 15.79 -2.81 8.83
N THR A 281 15.62 -4.13 9.00
CA THR A 281 16.44 -5.13 8.34
C THR A 281 15.63 -5.94 7.35
N ALA A 282 16.29 -6.43 6.30
CA ALA A 282 15.72 -7.39 5.37
C ALA A 282 16.69 -8.55 5.18
N LYS A 283 16.24 -9.77 5.48
CA LYS A 283 17.00 -11.01 5.25
C LYS A 283 16.91 -11.40 3.78
N TRP A 284 18.05 -11.71 3.16
CA TRP A 284 18.10 -12.23 1.80
C TRP A 284 17.26 -13.49 1.66
N TYR A 285 16.42 -13.51 0.63
CA TYR A 285 15.39 -14.54 0.48
C TYR A 285 15.92 -15.87 -0.07
N HIS A 286 17.15 -15.88 -0.61
CA HIS A 286 17.87 -17.08 -1.03
C HIS A 286 18.92 -17.52 0.01
N GLU A 287 19.69 -18.56 -0.31
CA GLU A 287 20.81 -19.00 0.50
C GLU A 287 21.83 -17.87 0.70
N PRO A 288 22.39 -17.66 1.91
CA PRO A 288 23.37 -16.60 2.18
C PRO A 288 24.58 -16.60 1.23
N SER A 289 25.00 -17.78 0.77
CA SER A 289 26.08 -17.96 -0.22
C SER A 289 25.83 -17.24 -1.55
N THR A 290 24.57 -16.92 -1.86
CA THR A 290 24.13 -16.23 -3.08
C THR A 290 23.94 -14.73 -2.88
N PHE A 291 24.29 -14.18 -1.72
CA PHE A 291 24.10 -12.76 -1.45
C PHE A 291 24.89 -11.90 -2.44
N PRO A 292 24.27 -10.87 -3.07
CA PRO A 292 24.88 -10.17 -4.20
C PRO A 292 26.22 -9.49 -3.94
N LEU A 293 26.52 -9.09 -2.70
CA LEU A 293 27.78 -8.42 -2.34
C LEU A 293 28.81 -9.34 -1.68
N GLY A 294 28.52 -10.65 -1.66
CA GLY A 294 29.42 -11.68 -1.19
C GLY A 294 28.82 -12.61 -0.13
N PRO A 295 29.31 -13.86 -0.05
CA PRO A 295 28.71 -14.94 0.74
C PRO A 295 28.80 -14.76 2.27
N GLY A 296 29.53 -13.75 2.75
CA GLY A 296 29.62 -13.43 4.18
C GLY A 296 28.40 -12.66 4.71
N TYR A 297 27.55 -12.17 3.83
CA TYR A 297 26.36 -11.40 4.19
C TYR A 297 25.09 -12.23 4.06
N SER A 298 24.06 -11.87 4.82
CA SER A 298 22.77 -12.58 4.86
C SER A 298 21.57 -11.64 4.72
N GLY A 299 21.80 -10.34 4.64
CA GLY A 299 20.75 -9.34 4.52
C GLY A 299 21.30 -7.92 4.48
N VAL A 300 20.41 -6.97 4.69
CA VAL A 300 20.72 -5.53 4.74
C VAL A 300 20.08 -4.86 5.94
N LEU A 301 20.77 -3.87 6.50
CA LEU A 301 20.25 -2.85 7.41
C LEU A 301 20.00 -1.56 6.63
N MET A 302 18.88 -0.90 6.89
CA MET A 302 18.45 0.30 6.18
C MET A 302 18.78 1.57 6.98
N LEU A 303 19.60 2.46 6.42
CA LEU A 303 20.08 3.66 7.10
C LEU A 303 19.70 4.93 6.33
N ALA A 304 19.02 5.88 6.97
CA ALA A 304 18.62 7.11 6.27
C ALA A 304 19.80 8.07 6.06
N ASP A 305 20.64 8.24 7.08
CA ASP A 305 21.65 9.29 7.13
C ASP A 305 23.01 8.78 7.67
N PRO A 306 23.61 7.73 7.07
CA PRO A 306 24.93 7.24 7.50
C PRO A 306 26.03 8.26 7.18
N SER A 307 26.94 8.48 8.14
CA SER A 307 27.92 9.58 8.12
C SER A 307 29.01 9.46 7.05
N ASP A 308 29.21 8.27 6.50
CA ASP A 308 30.20 7.94 5.48
C ASP A 308 29.63 7.95 4.05
N MET A 309 28.34 8.26 3.89
CA MET A 309 27.67 8.32 2.60
C MET A 309 27.30 9.75 2.20
N PRO A 310 27.13 10.02 0.88
CA PRO A 310 26.62 11.29 0.40
C PRO A 310 25.24 11.63 0.97
N ASP A 311 25.04 12.87 1.38
CA ASP A 311 23.72 13.40 1.75
C ASP A 311 22.85 13.58 0.50
N MET A 312 21.83 12.74 0.35
CA MET A 312 20.87 12.79 -0.76
C MET A 312 19.55 13.48 -0.40
N SER A 313 19.48 14.15 0.76
CA SER A 313 18.31 14.89 1.21
C SER A 313 17.99 16.10 0.32
N GLY A 314 16.83 16.72 0.55
CA GLY A 314 16.39 17.93 -0.16
C GLY A 314 15.54 17.68 -1.41
N PHE A 315 15.25 16.42 -1.74
CA PHE A 315 14.23 16.07 -2.72
C PHE A 315 12.86 15.91 -2.06
N GLY A 316 11.81 16.29 -2.79
CA GLY A 316 10.43 16.12 -2.34
C GLY A 316 9.51 15.81 -3.49
N PHE A 317 8.42 15.10 -3.19
CA PHE A 317 7.38 14.76 -4.15
C PHE A 317 6.02 14.80 -3.47
N GLY A 318 5.00 15.34 -4.16
CA GLY A 318 3.66 15.47 -3.59
C GLY A 318 3.56 16.34 -2.33
N GLY A 319 4.51 17.27 -2.13
CA GLY A 319 4.60 18.09 -0.91
C GLY A 319 5.29 17.41 0.27
N GLU A 320 5.85 16.22 0.08
CA GLU A 320 6.49 15.42 1.13
C GLU A 320 7.97 15.21 0.83
N ALA A 321 8.78 15.13 1.88
CA ALA A 321 10.19 14.83 1.75
C ALA A 321 10.40 13.38 1.32
N VAL A 322 11.36 13.14 0.44
CA VAL A 322 11.80 11.80 0.06
C VAL A 322 13.06 11.46 0.83
N ARG A 323 13.09 10.29 1.46
CA ARG A 323 14.26 9.80 2.18
C ARG A 323 14.95 8.69 1.40
N TRP A 324 16.26 8.75 1.29
CA TRP A 324 17.02 7.62 0.77
C TRP A 324 17.41 6.70 1.92
N LEU A 325 17.09 5.42 1.80
CA LEU A 325 17.56 4.40 2.71
C LEU A 325 18.76 3.69 2.08
N TRP A 326 19.92 3.89 2.69
CA TRP A 326 21.15 3.18 2.35
C TRP A 326 21.08 1.74 2.84
N LEU A 327 21.30 0.81 1.93
CA LEU A 327 21.38 -0.62 2.21
C LEU A 327 22.80 -0.98 2.64
N SER A 328 22.99 -1.18 3.94
CA SER A 328 24.24 -1.68 4.50
C SER A 328 24.20 -3.20 4.62
N PRO A 329 25.08 -3.96 3.95
CA PRO A 329 25.12 -5.41 4.09
C PRO A 329 25.43 -5.83 5.52
N VAL A 330 24.75 -6.86 6.00
CA VAL A 330 24.92 -7.40 7.36
C VAL A 330 25.05 -8.93 7.33
N THR A 331 25.83 -9.45 8.25
CA THR A 331 26.04 -10.88 8.49
C THR A 331 24.80 -11.53 9.13
N ALA A 332 24.81 -12.86 9.24
CA ALA A 332 23.75 -13.58 9.94
C ALA A 332 23.69 -13.23 11.45
N GLU A 333 24.85 -13.07 12.09
CA GLU A 333 24.94 -12.71 13.52
C GLU A 333 24.36 -11.31 13.76
N GLU A 334 24.76 -10.32 12.96
CA GLU A 334 24.23 -8.95 13.04
C GLU A 334 22.71 -8.91 12.80
N LEU A 335 22.17 -9.74 11.87
CA LEU A 335 20.72 -9.83 11.68
C LEU A 335 20.00 -10.38 12.92
N GLU A 336 20.61 -11.32 13.65
CA GLU A 336 20.03 -11.87 14.88
C GLU A 336 20.06 -10.83 16.02
N GLU A 337 21.17 -10.09 16.15
CA GLU A 337 21.29 -9.00 17.12
C GLU A 337 20.23 -7.91 16.93
N GLN A 338 19.89 -7.59 15.68
CA GLN A 338 18.88 -6.57 15.35
C GLN A 338 17.42 -7.04 15.55
N ARG A 339 17.17 -8.32 15.89
CA ARG A 339 15.82 -8.83 16.19
C ARG A 339 15.44 -8.69 17.67
N HIS A 340 16.38 -8.29 18.53
CA HIS A 340 16.23 -8.14 19.97
C HIS A 340 16.10 -6.68 20.40
#